data_AF-A0A1C6N5A5-F1
#
_entry.id   AF-A0A1C6N5A5-F1
#
_cell.length_a   1.000
_cell.length_b   1.000
_cell.length_c   1.000
_cell.angle_alpha   90.00
_cell.angle_beta   90.00
_cell.angle_gamma   90.00
#
_symmetry.space_group_name_H-M   'P 1'
#
loop_
_entity.id
_entity.type
_entity.pdbx_description
1 polymer ?
#
loop_
_entity_poly.entity_id
_entity_poly.type
_entity_poly.pdbx_seq_one_letter_code
_entity_poly.pdbx_strand_id
1 'polypeptide(L)'
;MTDPPERDGSAQPAESVPSPDGTDGGPADASRESSGRAQRHRKQVLLRLDPAMYEAIARWAADELRSTNAQIDYLLRKALSEARRLPRNARPHPRRGRPPREE
;
A
#
# COMPACT_ATOMS: atom_id res chain seq x y z
N MET A 1 36.21 9.42 51.55
CA MET A 1 36.76 10.79 51.59
C MET A 1 38.08 10.73 50.83
N THR A 2 38.27 11.64 49.87
CA THR A 2 39.50 11.91 49.08
C THR A 2 39.62 11.26 47.69
N ASP A 3 39.11 12.04 46.72
CA ASP A 3 39.44 12.32 45.29
C ASP A 3 39.81 11.26 44.24
N PRO A 4 39.20 11.35 43.04
CA PRO A 4 39.87 11.14 41.76
C PRO A 4 40.38 12.48 41.15
N PRO A 5 41.51 12.48 40.41
CA PRO A 5 42.04 13.71 39.82
C PRO A 5 41.36 14.10 38.51
N GLU A 6 41.43 15.40 38.29
CA GLU A 6 40.85 16.23 37.25
C GLU A 6 41.22 15.81 35.82
N ARG A 7 40.27 16.02 34.90
CA ARG A 7 40.62 16.36 33.51
C ARG A 7 39.92 17.66 33.12
N ASP A 8 40.80 18.61 32.90
CA ASP A 8 40.61 19.99 32.50
C ASP A 8 40.10 20.10 31.05
N GLY A 9 39.34 21.17 30.84
CA GLY A 9 39.31 22.02 29.66
C GLY A 9 39.31 21.39 28.27
N SER A 10 38.18 21.53 27.57
CA SER A 10 38.14 22.24 26.28
C SER A 10 36.69 22.52 25.90
N ALA A 11 36.25 23.74 26.21
CA ALA A 11 35.11 24.36 25.57
C ALA A 11 35.46 24.66 24.10
N GLN A 12 34.52 24.43 23.19
CA GLN A 12 34.46 25.12 21.89
C GLN A 12 33.01 25.59 21.65
N PRO A 13 32.85 26.73 20.95
CA PRO A 13 31.83 27.72 21.28
C PRO A 13 30.51 27.53 20.53
N ALA A 14 29.48 28.15 21.10
CA ALA A 14 28.18 28.36 20.47
C ALA A 14 28.31 29.26 19.24
N GLU A 15 27.76 28.82 18.11
CA GLU A 15 27.35 29.70 17.02
C GLU A 15 25.83 29.73 16.94
N SER A 16 25.28 30.85 17.38
CA SER A 16 23.90 31.27 17.21
C SER A 16 23.74 31.93 15.85
N VAL A 17 22.79 31.47 15.00
CA VAL A 17 21.78 32.33 14.34
C VAL A 17 20.64 31.45 13.78
N PRO A 18 19.37 31.66 14.15
CA PRO A 18 18.25 31.41 13.25
C PRO A 18 17.68 32.75 12.77
N SER A 19 17.67 32.96 11.46
CA SER A 19 16.85 33.99 10.80
C SER A 19 15.77 33.29 9.99
N PRO A 20 14.48 33.47 10.30
CA PRO A 20 13.42 33.26 9.35
C PRO A 20 12.77 34.61 9.04
N ASP A 21 13.03 35.14 7.85
CA ASP A 21 12.21 36.21 7.30
C ASP A 21 12.01 35.99 5.79
N GLY A 22 10.76 36.14 5.35
CA GLY A 22 10.43 36.36 3.93
C GLY A 22 10.00 35.14 3.11
N THR A 23 8.71 34.82 3.23
CA THR A 23 7.82 34.26 2.19
C THR A 23 8.15 34.68 0.75
N ASP A 24 8.23 33.72 -0.18
CA ASP A 24 7.28 33.60 -1.31
C ASP A 24 7.44 32.23 -2.00
N GLY A 25 6.35 31.55 -2.34
CA GLY A 25 6.43 30.28 -3.07
C GLY A 25 5.36 29.22 -2.83
N GLY A 26 4.08 29.60 -2.76
CA GLY A 26 2.96 28.73 -3.16
C GLY A 26 2.41 27.74 -2.11
N PRO A 27 1.08 27.51 -2.08
CA PRO A 27 0.49 26.53 -1.18
C PRO A 27 0.75 25.11 -1.72
N ALA A 28 1.91 24.55 -1.40
CA ALA A 28 2.27 23.17 -1.73
C ALA A 28 2.10 22.24 -0.52
N ASP A 29 0.97 22.33 0.19
CA ASP A 29 0.54 21.27 1.12
C ASP A 29 -0.97 20.99 1.01
N ALA A 30 -1.50 21.00 -0.21
CA ALA A 30 -2.86 20.53 -0.51
C ALA A 30 -2.91 19.03 -0.86
N SER A 31 -1.90 18.24 -0.44
CA SER A 31 -1.80 16.82 -0.86
C SER A 31 -2.16 15.81 0.24
N ARG A 32 -2.64 16.25 1.41
CA ARG A 32 -2.98 15.34 2.52
C ARG A 32 -4.47 15.14 2.80
N GLU A 33 -5.36 15.69 1.97
CA GLU A 33 -6.77 15.29 1.96
C GLU A 33 -7.08 14.42 0.74
N SER A 34 -6.53 13.20 0.68
CA SER A 34 -7.22 12.14 -0.07
C SER A 34 -8.34 11.60 0.83
N SER A 35 -9.44 12.34 0.80
CA SER A 35 -10.75 12.01 1.36
C SER A 35 -11.04 10.51 1.26
N GLY A 36 -11.39 9.95 2.42
CA GLY A 36 -11.56 8.54 2.66
C GLY A 36 -12.56 7.93 1.69
N ARG A 37 -12.04 7.22 0.68
CA ARG A 37 -12.80 6.16 0.02
C ARG A 37 -13.22 5.22 1.13
N ALA A 38 -14.52 5.12 1.41
CA ALA A 38 -15.05 4.08 2.29
C ALA A 38 -14.39 2.78 1.85
N GLN A 39 -13.44 2.31 2.66
CA GLN A 39 -12.50 1.27 2.30
C GLN A 39 -13.35 0.02 2.22
N ARG A 40 -13.88 -0.25 1.01
CA ARG A 40 -14.87 -1.31 0.81
C ARG A 40 -14.24 -2.56 1.39
N HIS A 41 -14.78 -3.04 2.50
CA HIS A 41 -14.10 -3.99 3.35
C HIS A 41 -13.84 -5.26 2.53
N ARG A 42 -12.61 -5.43 2.05
CA ARG A 42 -12.20 -6.59 1.26
C ARG A 42 -11.99 -7.70 2.26
N LYS A 43 -12.84 -8.72 2.21
CA LYS A 43 -12.65 -9.91 3.05
C LYS A 43 -11.37 -10.61 2.61
N GLN A 44 -10.37 -10.61 3.48
CA GLN A 44 -9.16 -11.42 3.30
C GLN A 44 -9.42 -12.80 3.90
N VAL A 45 -9.10 -13.84 3.14
CA VAL A 45 -9.26 -15.24 3.56
C VAL A 45 -7.96 -15.95 3.24
N LEU A 46 -7.45 -16.72 4.20
CA LEU A 46 -6.30 -17.59 3.97
C LEU A 46 -6.74 -18.80 3.15
N LEU A 47 -6.21 -18.93 1.94
CA LEU A 47 -6.44 -20.08 1.08
C LEU A 47 -5.35 -21.12 1.34
N ARG A 48 -5.74 -22.34 1.70
CA ARG A 48 -4.82 -23.48 1.74
C ARG A 48 -4.74 -24.07 0.34
N LEU A 49 -3.57 -23.98 -0.27
CA LEU A 49 -3.30 -24.50 -1.60
C LEU A 49 -2.03 -25.35 -1.55
N ASP A 50 -1.98 -26.39 -2.37
CA ASP A 50 -0.74 -27.12 -2.61
C ASP A 50 0.30 -26.16 -3.23
N PRO A 51 1.56 -26.17 -2.78
CA PRO A 51 2.59 -25.28 -3.31
C PRO A 51 2.78 -25.39 -4.83
N ALA A 52 2.74 -26.60 -5.41
CA ALA A 52 2.93 -26.77 -6.84
C ALA A 52 1.74 -26.21 -7.64
N MET A 53 0.53 -26.30 -7.09
CA MET A 53 -0.65 -25.64 -7.68
C MET A 53 -0.53 -24.12 -7.63
N TYR A 54 -0.03 -23.55 -6.53
CA TYR A 54 0.22 -22.12 -6.44
C TYR A 54 1.20 -21.65 -7.52
N GLU A 55 2.31 -22.35 -7.68
CA GLU A 55 3.34 -22.01 -8.68
C GLU A 55 2.80 -22.09 -10.11
N ALA A 56 1.97 -23.11 -10.41
CA ALA A 56 1.33 -23.22 -11.72
C ALA A 56 0.40 -22.03 -12.01
N ILE A 57 -0.41 -21.61 -11.02
CA ILE A 57 -1.30 -20.44 -11.16
C ILE A 57 -0.49 -19.16 -11.28
N ALA A 58 0.59 -19.00 -10.52
CA ALA A 58 1.45 -17.82 -10.57
C ALA A 58 2.12 -17.68 -11.94
N ARG A 59 2.62 -18.78 -12.51
CA ARG A 59 3.19 -18.80 -13.86
C ARG A 59 2.17 -18.41 -14.92
N TRP A 60 0.98 -19.02 -14.89
CA TRP A 60 -0.09 -18.68 -15.82
C TRP A 60 -0.54 -17.21 -15.68
N ALA A 61 -0.62 -16.69 -14.46
CA ALA A 61 -0.92 -15.29 -14.23
C ALA A 61 0.13 -14.36 -14.87
N ALA A 62 1.42 -14.72 -14.76
CA ALA A 62 2.52 -13.97 -15.38
C ALA A 62 2.41 -13.98 -16.91
N ASP A 63 2.10 -15.13 -17.51
CA ASP A 63 1.89 -15.26 -18.96
C ASP A 63 0.75 -14.37 -19.48
N GLU A 64 -0.30 -14.16 -18.66
CA GLU A 64 -1.44 -13.28 -18.98
C GLU A 64 -1.28 -11.82 -18.51
N LEU A 65 -0.11 -11.44 -17.99
CA LEU A 65 0.14 -10.11 -17.43
C LEU A 65 -0.90 -9.73 -16.37
N ARG A 66 -1.23 -10.67 -15.47
CA ARG A 66 -2.13 -10.49 -14.32
C ARG A 66 -1.39 -10.75 -13.02
N SER A 67 -1.90 -10.17 -11.93
CA SER A 67 -1.49 -10.63 -10.60
C SER A 67 -2.09 -12.00 -10.31
N THR A 68 -1.42 -12.81 -9.50
CA THR A 68 -1.91 -14.12 -9.06
C THR A 68 -3.30 -14.02 -8.44
N ASN A 69 -3.56 -12.99 -7.62
CA ASN A 69 -4.88 -12.77 -7.02
C ASN A 69 -5.97 -12.46 -8.07
N ALA A 70 -5.63 -11.71 -9.11
CA ALA A 70 -6.58 -11.44 -10.21
C ALA A 70 -6.86 -12.71 -11.02
N GLN A 71 -5.85 -13.57 -11.21
CA GLN A 71 -6.03 -14.86 -11.86
C GLN A 71 -6.93 -15.81 -11.04
N ILE A 72 -6.71 -15.88 -9.73
CA ILE A 72 -7.56 -16.68 -8.82
C ILE A 72 -9.01 -16.17 -8.83
N ASP A 73 -9.24 -14.86 -8.74
CA ASP A 73 -10.61 -14.28 -8.82
C ASP A 73 -11.30 -14.61 -10.15
N TYR A 74 -10.57 -14.50 -11.27
CA TYR A 74 -11.08 -14.87 -12.59
C TYR A 74 -11.50 -16.34 -12.65
N LEU A 75 -10.63 -17.25 -12.20
CA LEU A 75 -10.90 -18.68 -12.16
C LEU A 75 -12.11 -19.04 -11.31
N LEU A 76 -12.22 -18.46 -10.11
CA LEU A 76 -13.35 -18.70 -9.22
C LEU A 76 -14.67 -18.23 -9.85
N ARG A 77 -14.68 -17.06 -10.49
CA ARG A 77 -15.88 -16.54 -11.17
C ARG A 77 -16.26 -17.36 -12.38
N LYS A 78 -15.29 -17.78 -13.19
CA LYS A 78 -15.51 -18.68 -14.33
C LYS A 78 -16.14 -19.99 -13.85
N ALA A 79 -15.55 -20.65 -12.87
CA ALA A 79 -16.07 -21.90 -12.31
C ALA A 79 -17.48 -21.74 -11.70
N LEU A 80 -17.73 -20.66 -10.95
CA LEU A 80 -19.06 -20.37 -10.42
C LEU A 80 -20.09 -20.10 -11.52
N SER A 81 -19.71 -19.40 -12.59
CA SER A 81 -20.60 -19.13 -13.71
C SER A 81 -20.93 -20.41 -14.48
N GLU A 82 -19.93 -21.24 -14.77
CA GLU A 82 -20.10 -22.54 -15.43
C GLU A 82 -20.99 -23.47 -14.60
N ALA A 83 -20.82 -23.46 -13.27
CA ALA A 83 -21.68 -24.18 -12.35
C ALA A 83 -23.09 -23.57 -12.16
N ARG A 84 -23.39 -22.43 -12.79
CA ARG A 84 -24.61 -21.62 -12.59
C ARG A 84 -24.88 -21.26 -11.12
N ARG A 85 -23.80 -21.01 -10.36
CA ARG A 85 -23.79 -20.65 -8.93
C ARG A 85 -23.28 -19.23 -8.67
N LEU A 86 -22.95 -18.48 -9.71
CA LEU A 86 -22.49 -17.10 -9.56
C LEU A 86 -23.60 -16.23 -8.95
N PRO A 87 -23.38 -15.58 -7.79
CA PRO A 87 -24.38 -14.72 -7.17
C PRO A 87 -24.71 -13.51 -8.05
N ARG A 88 -25.99 -13.13 -8.15
CA ARG A 88 -26.44 -11.96 -8.93
C ARG A 88 -25.88 -10.62 -8.42
N ASN A 89 -25.51 -10.56 -7.14
CA ASN A 89 -24.90 -9.40 -6.49
C ASN A 89 -23.37 -9.42 -6.51
N ALA A 90 -22.74 -10.39 -7.19
CA ALA A 90 -21.29 -10.42 -7.34
C ALA A 90 -20.82 -9.18 -8.12
N ARG A 91 -19.90 -8.42 -7.52
CA ARG A 91 -19.42 -7.18 -8.14
C ARG A 91 -18.67 -7.47 -9.44
N PRO A 92 -18.79 -6.62 -10.47
CA PRO A 92 -18.03 -6.78 -11.70
C PRO A 92 -16.53 -6.71 -11.43
N HIS A 93 -15.73 -7.32 -12.29
CA HIS A 93 -14.28 -7.21 -12.21
C HIS A 93 -13.87 -5.74 -12.29
N PRO A 94 -13.05 -5.24 -11.34
CA PRO A 94 -12.55 -3.87 -11.41
C PRO A 94 -11.73 -3.71 -12.70
N ARG A 95 -12.00 -2.64 -13.45
CA ARG A 95 -11.24 -2.31 -14.66
C ARG A 95 -9.76 -2.07 -14.29
N ARG A 96 -8.85 -2.48 -15.18
CA ARG A 96 -7.43 -2.13 -15.06
C ARG A 96 -7.30 -0.60 -15.07
N GLY A 97 -6.53 -0.04 -14.14
CA GLY A 97 -6.28 1.40 -14.03
C GLY A 97 -6.65 2.01 -12.69
N ARG A 98 -6.22 3.27 -12.52
CA ARG A 98 -6.53 4.12 -11.34
C ARG A 98 -8.04 4.03 -11.06
N PRO A 99 -8.47 3.84 -9.80
CA PRO A 99 -9.89 3.91 -9.47
C PRO A 99 -10.49 5.20 -10.04
N PRO A 100 -11.73 5.17 -10.55
CA PRO A 100 -12.38 6.39 -11.03
C PRO A 100 -12.25 7.48 -9.97
N ARG A 101 -11.83 8.68 -10.38
CA ARG A 101 -12.02 9.86 -9.53
C ARG A 101 -13.52 9.99 -9.36
N GLU A 102 -13.97 9.91 -8.12
CA GLU A 102 -15.36 10.15 -7.76
C GLU A 102 -15.57 11.68 -7.93
N GLU A 103 -16.58 12.09 -8.70
CA GLU A 103 -17.04 13.49 -8.79
C GLU A 103 -17.51 14.00 -7.44
#